data_AF-A0A352AY50-F1
#
_entry.id   AF-A0A352AY50-F1
#
_cell.length_a   1.000
_cell.length_b   1.000
_cell.length_c   1.000
_cell.angle_alpha   90.00
_cell.angle_beta   90.00
_cell.angle_gamma   90.00
#
_symmetry.space_group_name_H-M   'P 1'
#
loop_
_entity.id
_entity.type
_entity.pdbx_description
1 polymer ?
#
loop_
_entity_poly.entity_id
_entity_poly.type
_entity_poly.pdbx_seq_one_letter_code
_entity_poly.pdbx_strand_id
1 'polypeptide(L)'
;MSRKNRKKQKPVFPKEIPQEFFDRLTAMFGDVLSSELQQTFIDRPTTFRVNTLRAKTKDMLNVLKEQSYELDPVTWFPDAYILRNKEKKDICDLEMYTDAQIYLQSISSMIPPVVLDPQPGDRVLDLTAAPGSKTSQMAIMMNQQGELVANDKNKIRFFKLKHNMEQQGVVDEEKKDWSLTLRMEPGTQLVREYDAYFDKILLDAPCSSEARFVIRNPKTFGYWKDRKVREMAYTQRELLLSAWKSLKPGGTIVYSTCTFAPEENEMQIDRVLERFEDAIVLPVVLPGVDTLPIMKEWNGKTLSPEVQKCLRVKPTKDMEGFFIAKLQKK
;
A
#
# COMPACT_ATOMS: atom_id res chain seq x y z
N MET A 1 30.12 32.43 21.26
CA MET A 1 28.72 32.65 20.84
C MET A 1 27.94 31.34 20.97
N SER A 2 27.08 31.26 21.99
CA SER A 2 26.37 30.04 22.41
C SER A 2 25.21 29.70 21.45
N ARG A 3 25.25 28.48 20.87
CA ARG A 3 24.12 27.88 20.15
C ARG A 3 23.01 27.58 21.15
N LYS A 4 22.01 28.47 21.24
CA LYS A 4 20.80 28.24 22.02
C LYS A 4 20.13 26.93 21.59
N ASN A 5 20.09 25.97 22.51
CA ASN A 5 19.22 24.80 22.49
C ASN A 5 17.76 25.24 22.29
N ARG A 6 17.27 25.24 21.06
CA ARG A 6 15.83 25.23 20.79
C ARG A 6 15.30 23.89 21.28
N LYS A 7 14.76 23.85 22.51
CA LYS A 7 13.91 22.74 22.97
C LYS A 7 12.85 22.52 21.89
N LYS A 8 12.94 21.40 21.15
CA LYS A 8 11.91 21.00 20.19
C LYS A 8 10.61 20.87 20.99
N GLN A 9 9.71 21.85 20.87
CA GLN A 9 8.36 21.74 21.43
C GLN A 9 7.75 20.45 20.87
N LYS A 10 7.19 19.62 21.76
CA LYS A 10 6.46 18.43 21.33
C LYS A 10 5.31 18.89 20.43
N PRO A 11 5.07 18.22 19.28
CA PRO A 11 3.97 18.60 18.40
C PRO A 11 2.65 18.51 19.19
N VAL A 12 1.88 19.59 19.16
CA VAL A 12 0.51 19.62 19.68
C VAL A 12 -0.40 19.14 18.56
N PHE A 13 -1.07 18.01 18.77
CA PHE A 13 -2.01 17.45 17.81
C PHE A 13 -3.43 17.96 18.07
N PRO A 14 -4.26 18.14 17.02
CA PRO A 14 -5.66 18.46 17.19
C PRO A 14 -6.39 17.35 17.97
N LYS A 15 -7.46 17.71 18.69
CA LYS A 15 -8.24 16.75 19.47
C LYS A 15 -9.19 15.91 18.61
N GLU A 16 -9.57 16.43 17.46
CA GLU A 16 -10.53 15.86 16.52
C GLU A 16 -9.97 15.92 15.10
N ILE A 17 -10.53 15.10 14.21
CA ILE A 17 -10.22 15.17 12.79
C ILE A 17 -10.66 16.55 12.28
N PRO A 18 -9.83 17.28 11.50
CA PRO A 18 -10.18 18.62 11.03
C PRO A 18 -11.49 18.64 10.25
N GLN A 19 -12.34 19.65 10.48
CA GLN A 19 -13.63 19.77 9.79
C GLN A 19 -13.46 19.87 8.28
N GLU A 20 -12.39 20.53 7.81
CA GLU A 20 -12.09 20.67 6.39
C GLU A 20 -11.91 19.31 5.70
N PHE A 21 -11.45 18.28 6.43
CA PHE A 21 -11.36 16.93 5.89
C PHE A 21 -12.75 16.32 5.64
N PHE A 22 -13.70 16.50 6.57
CA PHE A 22 -15.06 16.01 6.40
C PHE A 22 -15.81 16.77 5.31
N ASP A 23 -15.61 18.08 5.20
CA ASP A 23 -16.18 18.89 4.12
C ASP A 23 -15.71 18.38 2.75
N ARG A 24 -14.44 18.00 2.64
CA ARG A 24 -13.88 17.35 1.44
C ARG A 24 -14.49 15.97 1.18
N LEU A 25 -14.67 15.13 2.20
CA LEU A 25 -15.34 13.83 2.06
C LEU A 25 -16.77 13.99 1.53
N THR A 26 -17.51 14.96 2.06
CA THR A 26 -18.86 15.30 1.61
C THR A 26 -18.86 15.81 0.17
N ALA A 27 -17.91 16.66 -0.21
CA ALA A 27 -17.77 17.11 -1.60
C ALA A 27 -17.48 15.97 -2.58
N MET A 28 -16.75 14.92 -2.15
CA MET A 28 -16.45 13.76 -2.99
C MET A 28 -17.63 12.79 -3.13
N PHE A 29 -18.31 12.50 -2.02
CA PHE A 29 -19.20 11.34 -1.92
C PHE A 29 -20.66 11.68 -1.58
N GLY A 30 -20.96 12.95 -1.31
CA GLY A 30 -22.23 13.40 -0.78
C GLY A 30 -22.40 13.10 0.71
N ASP A 31 -23.43 13.68 1.33
CA ASP A 31 -23.64 13.64 2.77
C ASP A 31 -23.81 12.22 3.32
N VAL A 32 -24.59 11.38 2.63
CA VAL A 32 -24.94 10.03 3.10
C VAL A 32 -23.69 9.16 3.19
N LEU A 33 -22.94 9.05 2.10
CA LEU A 33 -21.74 8.22 2.06
C LEU A 33 -20.62 8.81 2.92
N SER A 34 -20.47 10.13 2.97
CA SER A 34 -19.56 10.80 3.90
C SER A 34 -19.85 10.38 5.35
N SER A 35 -21.12 10.42 5.78
CA SER A 35 -21.53 10.03 7.13
C SER A 35 -21.24 8.55 7.45
N GLU A 36 -21.36 7.66 6.47
CA GLU A 36 -20.94 6.25 6.62
C GLU A 36 -19.42 6.12 6.77
N LEU A 37 -18.64 6.82 5.93
CA LEU A 37 -17.18 6.79 5.97
C LEU A 37 -16.63 7.28 7.30
N GLN A 38 -17.25 8.30 7.90
CA GLN A 38 -16.85 8.84 9.20
C GLN A 38 -16.86 7.79 10.31
N GLN A 39 -17.78 6.83 10.25
CA GLN A 39 -17.89 5.75 11.23
C GLN A 39 -16.76 4.71 11.11
N THR A 40 -15.97 4.77 10.03
CA THR A 40 -14.85 3.85 9.77
C THR A 40 -13.51 4.36 10.31
N PHE A 41 -13.44 5.56 10.90
CA PHE A 41 -12.23 6.11 11.52
C PHE A 41 -12.02 5.57 12.94
N ILE A 42 -12.02 4.25 13.06
CA ILE A 42 -11.92 3.48 14.29
C ILE A 42 -10.66 2.61 14.30
N ASP A 43 -10.30 2.11 15.48
CA ASP A 43 -9.32 1.03 15.60
C ASP A 43 -9.85 -0.22 14.88
N ARG A 44 -8.95 -0.89 14.15
CA ARG A 44 -9.27 -2.09 13.36
C ARG A 44 -8.69 -3.33 14.01
N PRO A 45 -9.31 -4.51 13.81
CA PRO A 45 -8.75 -5.77 14.29
C PRO A 45 -7.38 -6.04 13.69
N THR A 46 -6.60 -6.87 14.39
CA THR A 46 -5.31 -7.32 13.87
C THR A 46 -5.54 -8.27 12.72
N THR A 47 -4.83 -8.03 11.62
CA THR A 47 -4.91 -8.85 10.40
C THR A 47 -3.51 -9.32 10.03
N PHE A 48 -3.44 -10.50 9.42
CA PHE A 48 -2.17 -11.09 9.03
C PHE A 48 -2.32 -11.95 7.79
N ARG A 49 -1.18 -12.19 7.15
CA ARG A 49 -1.03 -13.12 6.04
C ARG A 49 -0.04 -14.22 6.43
N VAL A 50 -0.29 -15.46 6.03
CA VAL A 50 0.70 -16.54 6.16
C VAL A 50 1.87 -16.29 5.22
N ASN A 51 3.07 -16.59 5.69
CA ASN A 51 4.26 -16.65 4.88
C ASN A 51 4.47 -18.09 4.41
N THR A 52 3.99 -18.39 3.21
CA THR A 52 4.04 -19.74 2.64
C THR A 52 5.47 -20.18 2.24
N LEU A 53 6.46 -19.28 2.31
CA LEU A 53 7.88 -19.65 2.23
C LEU A 53 8.37 -20.34 3.51
N ARG A 54 7.72 -20.08 4.66
CA ARG A 54 8.15 -20.54 5.99
C ARG A 54 7.23 -21.60 6.58
N ALA A 55 5.95 -21.59 6.24
CA ALA A 55 4.96 -22.46 6.87
C ALA A 55 3.81 -22.84 5.93
N LYS A 56 3.15 -23.95 6.23
CA LYS A 56 1.89 -24.33 5.60
C LYS A 56 0.72 -23.74 6.39
N THR A 57 -0.22 -23.13 5.68
CA THR A 57 -1.41 -22.49 6.28
C THR A 57 -2.20 -23.43 7.18
N LYS A 58 -2.38 -24.69 6.76
CA LYS A 58 -3.13 -25.69 7.54
C LYS A 58 -2.49 -25.96 8.90
N ASP A 59 -1.16 -26.05 8.95
CA ASP A 59 -0.43 -26.36 10.19
C ASP A 59 -0.55 -25.19 11.17
N MET A 60 -0.40 -23.96 10.67
CA MET A 60 -0.61 -22.73 11.44
C MET A 60 -2.03 -22.62 12.00
N LEU A 61 -3.06 -22.88 11.18
CA LEU A 61 -4.45 -22.82 11.61
C LEU A 61 -4.78 -23.84 12.71
N ASN A 62 -4.18 -25.03 12.67
CA ASN A 62 -4.37 -26.04 13.71
C ASN A 62 -3.82 -25.53 15.06
N VAL A 63 -2.59 -24.98 15.06
CA VAL A 63 -1.97 -24.42 16.27
C VAL A 63 -2.82 -23.28 16.84
N LEU A 64 -3.26 -22.34 16.00
CA LEU A 64 -4.10 -21.23 16.45
C LEU A 64 -5.45 -21.70 17.00
N LYS A 65 -6.06 -22.71 16.37
CA LYS A 65 -7.31 -23.31 16.84
C LYS A 65 -7.14 -24.01 18.20
N GLU A 66 -6.09 -24.78 18.39
CA GLU A 66 -5.76 -25.43 19.68
C GLU A 66 -5.56 -24.40 20.80
N GLN A 67 -4.98 -23.25 20.47
CA GLN A 67 -4.80 -22.13 21.40
C GLN A 67 -6.02 -21.20 21.50
N SER A 68 -7.17 -21.60 20.97
CA SER A 68 -8.45 -20.87 21.05
C SER A 68 -8.42 -19.48 20.41
N TYR A 69 -7.68 -19.29 19.32
CA TYR A 69 -7.76 -18.09 18.49
C TYR A 69 -8.94 -18.19 17.53
N GLU A 70 -9.76 -17.14 17.45
CA GLU A 70 -10.86 -17.00 16.51
C GLU A 70 -10.44 -16.15 15.32
N LEU A 71 -10.55 -16.74 14.13
CA LEU A 71 -10.07 -16.15 12.89
C LEU A 71 -11.20 -16.14 11.85
N ASP A 72 -11.43 -14.98 11.24
CA ASP A 72 -12.23 -14.91 10.02
C ASP A 72 -11.31 -14.95 8.80
N PRO A 73 -11.57 -15.81 7.81
CA PRO A 73 -10.81 -15.82 6.56
C PRO A 73 -11.15 -14.61 5.68
N VAL A 74 -10.16 -14.09 4.96
CA VAL A 74 -10.38 -13.09 3.90
C VAL A 74 -10.78 -13.83 2.62
N THR A 75 -12.02 -13.65 2.17
CA THR A 75 -12.63 -14.47 1.11
C THR A 75 -11.92 -14.41 -0.24
N TRP A 76 -11.33 -13.28 -0.59
CA TRP A 76 -10.66 -13.06 -1.87
C TRP A 76 -9.13 -13.26 -1.82
N PHE A 77 -8.55 -13.47 -0.63
CA PHE A 77 -7.13 -13.71 -0.51
C PHE A 77 -6.86 -14.94 0.35
N PRO A 78 -6.51 -16.08 -0.29
CA PRO A 78 -6.02 -17.24 0.44
C PRO A 78 -4.87 -16.84 1.36
N ASP A 79 -4.80 -17.48 2.53
CA ASP A 79 -3.75 -17.25 3.53
C ASP A 79 -3.82 -15.91 4.29
N ALA A 80 -4.91 -15.16 4.18
CA ALA A 80 -5.13 -13.97 5.00
C ALA A 80 -6.30 -14.14 5.99
N TYR A 81 -6.10 -13.64 7.21
CA TYR A 81 -7.03 -13.84 8.34
C TYR A 81 -7.19 -12.57 9.19
N ILE A 82 -8.38 -12.41 9.77
CA ILE A 82 -8.72 -11.37 10.76
C ILE A 82 -8.80 -12.01 12.14
N LEU A 83 -8.04 -11.48 13.09
CA LEU A 83 -8.08 -11.89 14.48
C LEU A 83 -9.25 -11.25 15.22
N ARG A 84 -10.14 -12.05 15.81
CA ARG A 84 -11.40 -11.57 16.43
C ARG A 84 -11.40 -11.48 17.94
N ASN A 85 -10.82 -12.45 18.61
CA ASN A 85 -10.96 -12.62 20.07
C ASN A 85 -9.69 -12.32 20.87
N LYS A 86 -8.61 -11.86 20.22
CA LYS A 86 -7.32 -11.54 20.82
C LYS A 86 -6.77 -10.22 20.30
N GLU A 87 -5.80 -9.67 21.02
CA GLU A 87 -5.11 -8.45 20.64
C GLU A 87 -3.85 -8.72 19.83
N LYS A 88 -3.31 -7.64 19.23
CA LYS A 88 -2.05 -7.69 18.50
C LYS A 88 -0.90 -8.27 19.32
N LYS A 89 -0.85 -7.99 20.62
CA LYS A 89 0.24 -8.46 21.47
C LYS A 89 0.24 -9.99 21.57
N ASP A 90 -0.94 -10.59 21.72
CA ASP A 90 -1.08 -12.04 21.90
C ASP A 90 -0.48 -12.81 20.72
N ILE A 91 -0.81 -12.38 19.49
CA ILE A 91 -0.27 -13.02 18.28
C ILE A 91 1.22 -12.74 18.06
N CYS A 92 1.72 -11.57 18.48
CA CYS A 92 3.13 -11.23 18.40
C CYS A 92 4.01 -12.04 19.36
N ASP A 93 3.44 -12.55 20.46
CA ASP A 93 4.16 -13.34 21.46
C ASP A 93 4.27 -14.83 21.05
N LEU A 94 3.66 -15.25 19.94
CA LEU A 94 3.72 -16.62 19.43
C LEU A 94 4.99 -16.91 18.62
N GLU A 95 5.47 -18.15 18.72
CA GLU A 95 6.60 -18.66 17.92
C GLU A 95 6.38 -18.48 16.41
N MET A 96 5.16 -18.70 15.92
CA MET A 96 4.85 -18.50 14.50
C MET A 96 5.07 -17.06 14.00
N TYR A 97 4.92 -16.06 14.88
CA TYR A 97 5.22 -14.68 14.54
C TYR A 97 6.74 -14.42 14.59
N THR A 98 7.43 -14.89 15.63
CA THR A 98 8.88 -14.72 15.76
C THR A 98 9.66 -15.45 14.68
N ASP A 99 9.17 -16.60 14.25
CA ASP A 99 9.74 -17.43 13.18
C ASP A 99 9.29 -17.00 11.78
N ALA A 100 8.61 -15.85 11.70
CA ALA A 100 8.17 -15.25 10.44
C ALA A 100 7.24 -16.15 9.60
N GLN A 101 6.51 -17.08 10.22
CA GLN A 101 5.49 -17.91 9.57
C GLN A 101 4.24 -17.12 9.21
N ILE A 102 4.02 -15.99 9.88
CA ILE A 102 2.97 -15.01 9.56
C ILE A 102 3.57 -13.60 9.49
N TYR A 103 2.87 -12.70 8.79
CA TYR A 103 3.20 -11.28 8.74
C TYR A 103 1.95 -10.45 9.02
N LEU A 104 2.02 -9.57 10.04
CA LEU A 104 0.93 -8.65 10.34
C LEU A 104 0.85 -7.54 9.26
N GLN A 105 -0.25 -7.50 8.53
CA GLN A 105 -0.47 -6.61 7.40
C GLN A 105 -1.96 -6.30 7.32
N SER A 106 -2.31 -5.04 7.00
CA SER A 106 -3.72 -4.69 6.78
C SER A 106 -4.26 -5.31 5.51
N ILE A 107 -5.54 -5.70 5.51
CA ILE A 107 -6.21 -6.31 4.36
C ILE A 107 -6.09 -5.41 3.11
N SER A 108 -6.33 -4.11 3.24
CA SER A 108 -6.19 -3.17 2.11
C SER A 108 -4.78 -3.16 1.53
N SER A 109 -3.76 -3.35 2.38
CA SER A 109 -2.36 -3.40 1.94
C SER A 109 -2.01 -4.70 1.21
N MET A 110 -2.85 -5.73 1.25
CA MET A 110 -2.66 -6.98 0.51
C MET A 110 -3.16 -6.89 -0.93
N ILE A 111 -4.05 -5.94 -1.22
CA ILE A 111 -4.68 -5.76 -2.53
C ILE A 111 -3.67 -5.42 -3.64
N PRO A 112 -2.76 -4.44 -3.48
CA PRO A 112 -1.93 -4.00 -4.61
C PRO A 112 -1.02 -5.08 -5.21
N PRO A 113 -0.33 -5.93 -4.41
CA PRO A 113 0.39 -7.07 -4.96
C PRO A 113 -0.51 -8.05 -5.73
N VAL A 114 -1.71 -8.34 -5.20
CA VAL A 114 -2.70 -9.22 -5.88
C VAL A 114 -3.11 -8.63 -7.23
N VAL A 115 -3.37 -7.32 -7.30
CA VAL A 115 -3.74 -6.64 -8.55
C VAL A 115 -2.57 -6.59 -9.54
N LEU A 116 -1.33 -6.43 -9.04
CA LEU A 116 -0.14 -6.42 -9.88
C LEU A 116 0.12 -7.79 -10.51
N ASP A 117 -0.17 -8.84 -9.74
CA ASP A 117 -0.10 -10.23 -10.17
C ASP A 117 1.29 -10.61 -10.72
N PRO A 118 2.38 -10.44 -9.92
CA PRO A 118 3.72 -10.85 -10.34
C PRO A 118 3.84 -12.36 -10.44
N GLN A 119 4.42 -12.82 -11.55
CA GLN A 119 4.62 -14.22 -11.86
C GLN A 119 6.06 -14.65 -11.59
N PRO A 120 6.31 -15.95 -11.33
CA PRO A 120 7.65 -16.52 -11.34
C PRO A 120 8.42 -16.13 -12.61
N GLY A 121 9.64 -15.59 -12.45
CA GLY A 121 10.52 -15.17 -13.54
C GLY A 121 10.41 -13.69 -13.96
N ASP A 122 9.38 -12.96 -13.48
CA ASP A 122 9.26 -11.52 -13.74
C ASP A 122 10.41 -10.72 -13.12
N ARG A 123 10.73 -9.58 -13.73
CA ARG A 123 11.50 -8.50 -13.08
C ARG A 123 10.54 -7.49 -12.48
N VAL A 124 10.52 -7.42 -11.16
CA VAL A 124 9.55 -6.64 -10.39
C VAL A 124 10.25 -5.54 -9.59
N LEU A 125 9.68 -4.34 -9.61
CA LEU A 125 10.12 -3.22 -8.77
C LEU A 125 9.07 -2.86 -7.73
N ASP A 126 9.43 -2.84 -6.45
CA ASP A 126 8.70 -2.15 -5.39
C ASP A 126 9.36 -0.78 -5.13
N LEU A 127 8.77 0.28 -5.69
CA LEU A 127 9.44 1.59 -5.77
C LEU A 127 9.53 2.33 -4.41
N THR A 128 8.59 2.04 -3.50
CA THR A 128 8.44 2.66 -2.17
C THR A 128 8.13 1.60 -1.12
N ALA A 129 9.00 0.60 -1.06
CA ALA A 129 8.80 -0.71 -0.46
C ALA A 129 8.62 -0.72 1.06
N ALA A 130 9.26 0.18 1.80
CA ALA A 130 9.36 0.00 3.24
C ALA A 130 8.00 0.18 3.94
N PRO A 131 7.67 -0.66 4.94
CA PRO A 131 8.56 -1.59 5.65
C PRO A 131 8.67 -2.99 5.03
N GLY A 132 8.11 -3.23 3.84
CA GLY A 132 8.32 -4.48 3.08
C GLY A 132 7.18 -5.48 3.08
N SER A 133 6.01 -5.17 3.65
CA SER A 133 4.90 -6.14 3.70
C SER A 133 4.41 -6.57 2.32
N LYS A 134 4.39 -5.62 1.38
CA LYS A 134 4.02 -5.84 -0.03
C LYS A 134 5.15 -6.51 -0.79
N THR A 135 6.40 -6.11 -0.53
CA THR A 135 7.60 -6.75 -1.08
C THR A 135 7.67 -8.25 -0.74
N SER A 136 7.49 -8.63 0.53
CA SER A 136 7.47 -10.04 0.91
C SER A 136 6.27 -10.79 0.34
N GLN A 137 5.14 -10.11 0.15
CA GLN A 137 3.98 -10.69 -0.55
C GLN A 137 4.33 -11.04 -1.99
N MET A 138 4.96 -10.12 -2.72
CA MET A 138 5.35 -10.35 -4.11
C MET A 138 6.39 -11.47 -4.21
N ALA A 139 7.34 -11.56 -3.28
CA ALA A 139 8.29 -12.67 -3.23
C ALA A 139 7.62 -14.04 -3.07
N ILE A 140 6.58 -14.14 -2.22
CA ILE A 140 5.74 -15.33 -2.10
C ILE A 140 5.04 -15.64 -3.43
N MET A 141 4.39 -14.65 -4.04
CA MET A 141 3.64 -14.82 -5.30
C MET A 141 4.53 -15.26 -6.47
N MET A 142 5.76 -14.74 -6.52
CA MET A 142 6.77 -15.13 -7.50
C MET A 142 7.42 -16.48 -7.20
N ASN A 143 7.03 -17.16 -6.12
CA ASN A 143 7.63 -18.40 -5.63
C ASN A 143 9.17 -18.33 -5.47
N GLN A 144 9.67 -17.13 -5.18
CA GLN A 144 11.09 -16.76 -5.25
C GLN A 144 11.75 -17.24 -6.55
N GLN A 145 11.23 -16.78 -7.70
CA GLN A 145 11.84 -16.95 -9.02
C GLN A 145 11.74 -15.62 -9.78
N GLY A 146 12.81 -15.23 -10.47
CA GLY A 146 12.95 -13.92 -11.12
C GLY A 146 13.71 -12.91 -10.27
N GLU A 147 13.42 -11.63 -10.48
CA GLU A 147 14.13 -10.52 -9.84
C GLU A 147 13.15 -9.59 -9.14
N LEU A 148 13.41 -9.26 -7.88
CA LEU A 148 12.66 -8.28 -7.10
C LEU A 148 13.61 -7.18 -6.61
N VAL A 149 13.41 -5.97 -7.11
CA VAL A 149 14.10 -4.77 -6.64
C VAL A 149 13.18 -4.03 -5.68
N ALA A 150 13.63 -3.76 -4.46
CA ALA A 150 12.85 -3.06 -3.44
C ALA A 150 13.57 -1.80 -2.96
N ASN A 151 12.91 -0.65 -3.07
CA ASN A 151 13.51 0.65 -2.81
C ASN A 151 12.77 1.44 -1.72
N ASP A 152 13.50 2.08 -0.82
CA ASP A 152 12.95 3.17 -0.01
C ASP A 152 14.03 4.22 0.31
N LYS A 153 13.75 5.48 0.00
CA LYS A 153 14.70 6.58 0.22
C LYS A 153 14.93 6.91 1.70
N ASN A 154 14.02 6.53 2.59
CA ASN A 154 14.14 6.85 4.00
C ASN A 154 15.02 5.82 4.70
N LYS A 155 16.19 6.25 5.19
CA LYS A 155 17.17 5.38 5.85
C LYS A 155 16.59 4.49 6.95
N ILE A 156 15.78 5.04 7.86
CA ILE A 156 15.21 4.27 8.99
C ILE A 156 14.24 3.21 8.46
N ARG A 157 13.37 3.59 7.52
CA ARG A 157 12.41 2.67 6.92
C ARG A 157 13.11 1.61 6.06
N PHE A 158 14.18 1.97 5.36
CA PHE A 158 15.00 1.06 4.57
C PHE A 158 15.64 -0.04 5.42
N PHE A 159 16.25 0.30 6.56
CA PHE A 159 16.81 -0.74 7.44
C PHE A 159 15.73 -1.65 8.04
N LYS A 160 14.52 -1.14 8.26
CA LYS A 160 13.37 -1.97 8.64
C LYS A 160 12.94 -2.90 7.49
N LEU A 161 12.90 -2.40 6.25
CA LEU A 161 12.67 -3.22 5.05
C LEU A 161 13.71 -4.34 4.97
N LYS A 162 15.01 -4.01 5.04
CA LYS A 162 16.11 -4.98 5.01
C LYS A 162 15.93 -6.08 6.04
N HIS A 163 15.76 -5.69 7.31
CA HIS A 163 15.54 -6.64 8.40
C HIS A 163 14.31 -7.52 8.15
N ASN A 164 13.20 -6.94 7.70
CA ASN A 164 11.99 -7.71 7.40
C ASN A 164 12.19 -8.69 6.24
N MET A 165 12.95 -8.34 5.19
CA MET A 165 13.22 -9.27 4.08
C MET A 165 14.09 -10.45 4.51
N GLU A 166 15.08 -10.22 5.37
CA GLU A 166 15.89 -11.28 5.98
C GLU A 166 15.02 -12.20 6.85
N GLN A 167 14.26 -11.63 7.79
CA GLN A 167 13.40 -12.40 8.70
C GLN A 167 12.34 -13.19 7.94
N GLN A 168 11.69 -12.58 6.94
CA GLN A 168 10.65 -13.25 6.15
C GLN A 168 11.20 -14.31 5.19
N GLY A 169 12.52 -14.49 5.10
CA GLY A 169 13.13 -15.50 4.22
C GLY A 169 13.05 -15.13 2.75
N VAL A 170 12.90 -13.84 2.45
CA VAL A 170 12.93 -13.33 1.08
C VAL A 170 14.37 -13.30 0.56
N VAL A 171 15.34 -13.07 1.44
CA VAL A 171 16.76 -13.27 1.13
C VAL A 171 17.06 -14.76 1.22
N ASP A 172 17.32 -15.37 0.08
CA ASP A 172 17.61 -16.80 -0.03
C ASP A 172 18.71 -17.00 -1.10
N GLU A 173 19.93 -17.29 -0.65
CA GLU A 173 21.11 -17.46 -1.51
C GLU A 173 21.16 -18.86 -2.17
N GLU A 174 20.37 -19.81 -1.68
CA GLU A 174 20.33 -21.17 -2.24
C GLU A 174 19.49 -21.23 -3.52
N LYS A 175 18.53 -20.30 -3.68
CA LYS A 175 17.72 -20.17 -4.89
C LYS A 175 18.45 -19.43 -6.00
N LYS A 176 19.08 -20.18 -6.89
CA LYS A 176 19.82 -19.65 -8.06
C LYS A 176 18.97 -18.80 -9.00
N ASP A 177 17.68 -19.09 -9.11
CA ASP A 177 16.76 -18.37 -10.01
C ASP A 177 16.07 -17.18 -9.31
N TRP A 178 16.53 -16.77 -8.13
CA TRP A 178 15.97 -15.67 -7.35
C TRP A 178 16.99 -14.57 -7.09
N SER A 179 16.55 -13.33 -7.23
CA SER A 179 17.33 -12.15 -6.89
C SER A 179 16.46 -11.16 -6.10
N LEU A 180 16.90 -10.79 -4.90
CA LEU A 180 16.38 -9.64 -4.18
C LEU A 180 17.45 -8.55 -4.14
N THR A 181 17.17 -7.39 -4.73
CA THR A 181 18.05 -6.21 -4.64
C THR A 181 17.42 -5.11 -3.81
N LEU A 182 18.07 -4.71 -2.72
CA LEU A 182 17.62 -3.63 -1.85
C LEU A 182 18.30 -2.30 -2.20
N ARG A 183 17.51 -1.25 -2.45
CA ARG A 183 18.00 0.08 -2.82
C ARG A 183 17.54 1.14 -1.81
N MET A 184 18.42 2.08 -1.50
CA MET A 184 18.13 3.20 -0.61
C MET A 184 18.32 4.53 -1.35
N GLU A 185 17.55 4.72 -2.41
CA GLU A 185 17.69 5.85 -3.32
C GLU A 185 16.36 6.63 -3.45
N PRO A 186 16.39 7.91 -3.84
CA PRO A 186 15.19 8.57 -4.33
C PRO A 186 14.61 7.78 -5.49
N GLY A 187 13.37 7.26 -5.35
CA GLY A 187 12.74 6.43 -6.40
C GLY A 187 12.63 7.13 -7.76
N THR A 188 12.68 8.46 -7.78
CA THR A 188 12.73 9.27 -9.00
C THR A 188 14.03 9.14 -9.80
N GLN A 189 15.07 8.51 -9.23
CA GLN A 189 16.39 8.36 -9.85
C GLN A 189 16.68 6.93 -10.33
N LEU A 190 15.89 5.92 -9.92
CA LEU A 190 16.13 4.52 -10.30
C LEU A 190 16.10 4.29 -11.82
N VAL A 191 15.31 5.08 -12.55
CA VAL A 191 15.25 5.05 -14.02
C VAL A 191 16.62 5.21 -14.69
N ARG A 192 17.61 5.84 -14.04
CA ARG A 192 18.96 6.01 -14.60
C ARG A 192 19.69 4.68 -14.82
N GLU A 193 19.31 3.66 -14.06
CA GLU A 193 19.89 2.31 -14.11
C GLU A 193 18.90 1.31 -14.72
N TYR A 194 17.60 1.55 -14.54
CA TYR A 194 16.54 0.62 -14.92
C TYR A 194 15.59 1.19 -15.98
N ASP A 195 16.11 1.83 -17.03
CA ASP A 195 15.28 2.30 -18.15
C ASP A 195 14.66 1.11 -18.91
N ALA A 196 13.34 1.12 -19.10
CA ALA A 196 12.57 0.05 -19.75
C ALA A 196 12.97 -1.38 -19.32
N TYR A 197 13.14 -1.60 -18.01
CA TYR A 197 13.75 -2.81 -17.46
C TYR A 197 12.75 -3.78 -16.81
N PHE A 198 11.74 -3.24 -16.12
CA PHE A 198 10.83 -4.06 -15.31
C PHE A 198 9.61 -4.51 -16.11
N ASP A 199 9.20 -5.76 -15.87
CA ASP A 199 7.95 -6.32 -16.40
C ASP A 199 6.77 -5.81 -15.58
N LYS A 200 6.97 -5.65 -14.26
CA LYS A 200 5.96 -5.20 -13.31
C LYS A 200 6.52 -4.22 -12.30
N ILE A 201 5.76 -3.20 -11.96
CA ILE A 201 6.15 -2.21 -10.96
C ILE A 201 5.00 -1.97 -10.00
N LEU A 202 5.28 -2.09 -8.70
CA LEU A 202 4.42 -1.62 -7.63
C LEU A 202 4.86 -0.22 -7.18
N LEU A 203 3.93 0.72 -7.23
CA LEU A 203 4.07 2.05 -6.64
C LEU A 203 2.97 2.26 -5.60
N ASP A 204 3.18 1.72 -4.40
CA ASP A 204 2.39 2.06 -3.21
C ASP A 204 2.88 3.39 -2.64
N ALA A 205 2.33 4.48 -3.16
CA ALA A 205 2.97 5.78 -3.07
C ALA A 205 2.83 6.41 -1.68
N PRO A 206 3.84 7.18 -1.22
CA PRO A 206 3.71 7.99 -0.02
C PRO A 206 2.57 8.99 -0.21
N CYS A 207 1.62 9.00 0.72
CA CYS A 207 0.39 9.78 0.61
C CYS A 207 0.02 10.47 1.93
N SER A 208 -1.03 11.30 1.90
CA SER A 208 -1.62 11.92 3.09
C SER A 208 -2.20 10.94 4.11
N SER A 209 -2.41 9.67 3.71
CA SER A 209 -2.85 8.56 4.58
C SER A 209 -4.23 8.78 5.25
N GLU A 210 -5.11 9.53 4.60
CA GLU A 210 -6.45 9.89 5.12
C GLU A 210 -7.28 8.68 5.54
N ALA A 211 -7.16 7.56 4.82
CA ALA A 211 -7.92 6.34 5.13
C ALA A 211 -7.42 5.60 6.38
N ARG A 212 -6.30 6.04 6.97
CA ARG A 212 -5.72 5.48 8.21
C ARG A 212 -6.04 6.31 9.44
N PHE A 213 -6.90 7.32 9.33
CA PHE A 213 -7.28 8.11 10.49
C PHE A 213 -8.04 7.25 11.51
N VAL A 214 -7.71 7.45 12.77
CA VAL A 214 -8.37 6.82 13.91
C VAL A 214 -8.68 7.93 14.90
N ILE A 215 -9.97 8.18 15.15
CA ILE A 215 -10.44 9.29 15.99
C ILE A 215 -9.77 9.27 17.38
N ARG A 216 -9.61 8.08 17.96
CA ARG A 216 -8.97 7.89 19.27
C ARG A 216 -7.46 8.09 19.28
N ASN A 217 -6.83 8.27 18.11
CA ASN A 217 -5.39 8.44 17.97
C ASN A 217 -5.06 9.70 17.14
N PRO A 218 -4.96 10.88 17.80
CA PRO A 218 -4.62 12.16 17.17
C PRO A 218 -3.37 12.19 16.30
N LYS A 219 -2.41 11.27 16.52
CA LYS A 219 -1.19 11.20 15.71
C LYS A 219 -1.47 10.78 14.26
N THR A 220 -2.59 10.09 14.02
CA THR A 220 -2.96 9.58 12.69
C THR A 220 -3.40 10.70 11.74
N PHE A 221 -4.08 11.72 12.25
CA PHE A 221 -4.59 12.86 11.48
C PHE A 221 -3.90 14.19 11.81
N GLY A 222 -3.10 14.26 12.87
CA GLY A 222 -2.59 15.54 13.38
C GLY A 222 -1.55 16.26 12.52
N TYR A 223 -1.05 15.60 11.47
CA TYR A 223 -0.19 16.23 10.46
C TYR A 223 -0.93 16.56 9.16
N TRP A 224 -2.20 16.19 9.06
CA TRP A 224 -3.01 16.40 7.86
C TRP A 224 -3.35 17.88 7.69
N LYS A 225 -3.18 18.36 6.45
CA LYS A 225 -3.57 19.68 5.93
C LYS A 225 -3.71 19.56 4.41
N ASP A 226 -4.53 20.40 3.77
CA ASP A 226 -4.60 20.49 2.31
C ASP A 226 -3.25 20.74 1.62
N ARG A 227 -2.34 21.43 2.30
CA ARG A 227 -0.96 21.60 1.82
C ARG A 227 -0.23 20.25 1.71
N LYS A 228 -0.42 19.34 2.68
CA LYS A 228 0.21 18.02 2.69
C LYS A 228 -0.29 17.17 1.53
N VAL A 229 -1.58 17.20 1.24
CA VAL A 229 -2.19 16.53 0.06
C VAL A 229 -1.49 16.99 -1.22
N ARG A 230 -1.35 18.29 -1.42
CA ARG A 230 -0.65 18.86 -2.59
C ARG A 230 0.83 18.46 -2.68
N GLU A 231 1.55 18.46 -1.56
CA GLU A 231 2.96 18.03 -1.50
C GLU A 231 3.12 16.54 -1.86
N MET A 232 2.21 15.68 -1.40
CA MET A 232 2.22 14.26 -1.72
C MET A 232 1.83 14.01 -3.18
N ALA A 233 0.80 14.69 -3.69
CA ALA A 233 0.41 14.64 -5.10
C ALA A 233 1.55 15.05 -6.05
N TYR A 234 2.36 16.04 -5.67
CA TYR A 234 3.56 16.41 -6.44
C TYR A 234 4.63 15.31 -6.42
N THR A 235 4.89 14.73 -5.24
CA THR A 235 5.87 13.65 -5.09
C THR A 235 5.46 12.39 -5.86
N GLN A 236 4.17 12.04 -5.80
CA GLN A 236 3.59 10.90 -6.51
C GLN A 236 3.74 11.03 -8.02
N ARG A 237 3.52 12.23 -8.58
CA ARG A 237 3.71 12.52 -10.00
C ARG A 237 5.14 12.20 -10.47
N GLU A 238 6.14 12.63 -9.71
CA GLU A 238 7.54 12.39 -10.05
C GLU A 238 7.90 10.90 -9.95
N LEU A 239 7.34 10.19 -8.97
CA LEU A 239 7.53 8.74 -8.82
C LEU A 239 6.86 7.97 -9.97
N LEU A 240 5.64 8.35 -10.36
CA LEU A 240 4.92 7.77 -11.50
C LEU A 240 5.69 7.96 -12.81
N LEU A 241 6.29 9.14 -13.02
CA LEU A 241 7.14 9.39 -14.19
C LEU A 241 8.36 8.44 -14.23
N SER A 242 9.03 8.26 -13.09
CA SER A 242 10.16 7.34 -12.97
C SER A 242 9.73 5.89 -13.21
N ALA A 243 8.61 5.47 -12.60
CA ALA A 243 8.04 4.14 -12.80
C ALA A 243 7.68 3.90 -14.27
N TRP A 244 7.00 4.85 -14.94
CA TRP A 244 6.60 4.73 -16.34
C TRP A 244 7.78 4.50 -17.29
N LYS A 245 8.86 5.25 -17.09
CA LYS A 245 10.08 5.11 -17.89
C LYS A 245 10.81 3.80 -17.59
N SER A 246 10.79 3.36 -16.34
CA SER A 246 11.43 2.11 -15.93
C SER A 246 10.67 0.85 -16.39
N LEU A 247 9.43 1.02 -16.86
CA LEU A 247 8.58 -0.06 -17.33
C LEU A 247 8.87 -0.41 -18.80
N LYS A 248 9.02 -1.71 -19.07
CA LYS A 248 9.08 -2.25 -20.43
C LYS A 248 7.78 -1.98 -21.20
N PRO A 249 7.83 -1.86 -22.54
CA PRO A 249 6.64 -2.04 -23.39
C PRO A 249 5.95 -3.37 -23.06
N GLY A 250 4.61 -3.35 -22.99
CA GLY A 250 3.78 -4.47 -22.53
C GLY A 250 3.71 -4.67 -21.01
N GLY A 251 4.62 -4.08 -20.24
CA GLY A 251 4.68 -4.19 -18.77
C GLY A 251 3.54 -3.47 -18.06
N THR A 252 3.36 -3.76 -16.77
CA THR A 252 2.28 -3.17 -15.95
C THR A 252 2.77 -2.46 -14.69
N ILE A 253 2.14 -1.34 -14.35
CA ILE A 253 2.29 -0.64 -13.07
C ILE A 253 1.02 -0.79 -12.26
N VAL A 254 1.13 -1.11 -10.97
CA VAL A 254 0.06 -0.85 -10.01
C VAL A 254 0.43 0.37 -9.18
N TYR A 255 -0.36 1.42 -9.34
CA TYR A 255 -0.31 2.61 -8.51
C TYR A 255 -1.35 2.50 -7.41
N SER A 256 -0.96 2.79 -6.17
CA SER A 256 -1.90 2.76 -5.07
C SER A 256 -1.61 3.73 -3.94
N THR A 257 -2.65 4.10 -3.20
CA THR A 257 -2.57 4.98 -2.02
C THR A 257 -3.58 4.56 -0.95
N CYS A 258 -3.35 4.97 0.30
CA CYS A 258 -4.33 4.90 1.39
C CYS A 258 -4.92 6.28 1.73
N THR A 259 -5.28 7.06 0.71
CA THR A 259 -5.91 8.37 0.87
C THR A 259 -7.21 8.49 0.06
N PHE A 260 -8.11 9.37 0.48
CA PHE A 260 -9.34 9.65 -0.27
C PHE A 260 -9.13 10.79 -1.29
N ALA A 261 -8.16 11.68 -1.06
CA ALA A 261 -7.87 12.83 -1.91
C ALA A 261 -7.76 12.51 -3.41
N PRO A 262 -8.63 13.07 -4.27
CA PRO A 262 -8.58 12.84 -5.72
C PRO A 262 -7.31 13.41 -6.36
N GLU A 263 -6.70 14.42 -5.74
CA GLU A 263 -5.40 14.99 -6.14
C GLU A 263 -4.27 13.96 -6.09
N GLU A 264 -4.37 12.98 -5.19
CA GLU A 264 -3.40 11.90 -5.01
C GLU A 264 -3.81 10.62 -5.75
N ASN A 265 -5.03 10.57 -6.30
CA ASN A 265 -5.63 9.37 -6.86
C ASN A 265 -5.95 9.56 -8.35
N GLU A 266 -7.21 9.83 -8.69
CA GLU A 266 -7.71 9.97 -10.05
C GLU A 266 -6.93 11.00 -10.87
N MET A 267 -6.61 12.16 -10.27
CA MET A 267 -5.87 13.21 -10.96
C MET A 267 -4.45 12.78 -11.33
N GLN A 268 -3.85 11.82 -10.60
CA GLN A 268 -2.53 11.29 -10.96
C GLN A 268 -2.63 10.39 -12.19
N ILE A 269 -3.67 9.55 -12.25
CA ILE A 269 -3.91 8.66 -13.39
C ILE A 269 -4.29 9.45 -14.64
N ASP A 270 -5.18 10.42 -14.50
CA ASP A 270 -5.57 11.33 -15.56
C ASP A 270 -4.35 12.06 -16.16
N ARG A 271 -3.43 12.55 -15.32
CA ARG A 271 -2.17 13.17 -15.77
C ARG A 271 -1.21 12.21 -16.47
N VAL A 272 -1.21 10.93 -16.10
CA VAL A 272 -0.42 9.92 -16.81
C VAL A 272 -0.99 9.75 -18.22
N LEU A 273 -2.31 9.63 -18.35
CA LEU A 273 -3.00 9.49 -19.63
C LEU A 273 -2.82 10.73 -20.53
N GLU A 274 -2.84 11.94 -19.97
CA GLU A 274 -2.56 13.19 -20.71
C GLU A 274 -1.12 13.25 -21.23
N ARG A 275 -0.19 12.61 -20.52
CA ARG A 275 1.26 12.71 -20.81
C ARG A 275 1.76 11.59 -21.72
N PHE A 276 1.13 10.43 -21.66
CA PHE A 276 1.62 9.20 -22.27
C PHE A 276 0.52 8.57 -23.13
N GLU A 277 0.62 8.75 -24.45
CA GLU A 277 -0.34 8.20 -25.42
C GLU A 277 -0.30 6.66 -25.49
N ASP A 278 0.81 6.06 -25.04
CA ASP A 278 1.02 4.63 -24.90
C ASP A 278 0.47 4.06 -23.57
N ALA A 279 -0.15 4.89 -22.72
CA ALA A 279 -0.74 4.43 -21.48
C ALA A 279 -2.16 3.88 -21.65
N ILE A 280 -2.41 2.71 -21.07
CA ILE A 280 -3.73 2.09 -20.96
C ILE A 280 -4.07 1.89 -19.49
N VAL A 281 -5.28 2.25 -19.07
CA VAL A 281 -5.81 1.81 -17.76
C VAL A 281 -6.50 0.46 -17.94
N LEU A 282 -6.03 -0.54 -17.21
CA LEU A 282 -6.66 -1.85 -17.15
C LEU A 282 -7.72 -1.85 -16.04
N PRO A 283 -8.90 -2.46 -16.27
CA PRO A 283 -9.94 -2.56 -15.24
C PRO A 283 -9.45 -3.38 -14.05
N VAL A 284 -9.64 -2.85 -12.85
CA VAL A 284 -9.35 -3.55 -11.60
C VAL A 284 -10.65 -4.09 -11.02
N VAL A 285 -10.77 -5.41 -10.94
CA VAL A 285 -11.94 -6.10 -10.38
C VAL A 285 -11.49 -6.98 -9.23
N LEU A 286 -12.08 -6.79 -8.05
CA LEU A 286 -11.84 -7.59 -6.85
C LEU A 286 -13.18 -8.09 -6.31
N PRO A 287 -13.52 -9.37 -6.56
CA PRO A 287 -14.73 -9.96 -5.98
C PRO A 287 -14.71 -9.89 -4.45
N GLY A 288 -15.86 -9.60 -3.84
CA GLY A 288 -16.00 -9.56 -2.39
C GLY A 288 -15.38 -8.34 -1.70
N VAL A 289 -15.02 -7.30 -2.47
CA VAL A 289 -14.57 -6.00 -1.94
C VAL A 289 -15.58 -4.93 -2.32
N ASP A 290 -16.15 -4.27 -1.31
CA ASP A 290 -17.03 -3.12 -1.54
C ASP A 290 -16.24 -1.91 -2.04
N THR A 291 -16.86 -1.14 -2.91
CA THR A 291 -16.19 -0.04 -3.62
C THR A 291 -16.87 1.30 -3.41
N LEU A 292 -16.08 2.37 -3.48
CA LEU A 292 -16.57 3.75 -3.59
C LEU A 292 -16.58 4.18 -5.07
N PRO A 293 -17.45 5.14 -5.45
CA PRO A 293 -17.43 5.69 -6.79
C PRO A 293 -16.08 6.36 -7.10
N ILE A 294 -15.60 6.19 -8.33
CA ILE A 294 -14.45 6.92 -8.87
C ILE A 294 -14.88 8.33 -9.25
N MET A 295 -14.05 9.33 -8.91
CA MET A 295 -14.34 10.72 -9.26
C MET A 295 -14.36 10.90 -10.78
N LYS A 296 -15.42 11.54 -11.29
CA LYS A 296 -15.54 11.93 -12.71
C LYS A 296 -15.05 13.36 -12.95
N GLU A 297 -15.16 14.19 -11.92
CA GLU A 297 -14.69 15.56 -11.90
C GLU A 297 -14.12 15.89 -10.53
N TRP A 298 -13.14 16.78 -10.49
CA TRP A 298 -12.63 17.32 -9.23
C TRP A 298 -12.04 18.71 -9.45
N ASN A 299 -12.34 19.66 -8.56
CA ASN A 299 -11.88 21.06 -8.65
C ASN A 299 -12.08 21.70 -10.03
N GLY A 300 -13.25 21.47 -10.65
CA GLY A 300 -13.59 22.03 -11.97
C GLY A 300 -12.90 21.36 -13.16
N LYS A 301 -12.16 20.26 -12.96
CA LYS A 301 -11.57 19.46 -14.04
C LYS A 301 -12.40 18.18 -14.24
N THR A 302 -12.92 17.98 -15.45
CA THR A 302 -13.44 16.69 -15.89
C THR A 302 -12.27 15.73 -16.18
N LEU A 303 -12.35 14.53 -15.63
CA LEU A 303 -11.30 13.51 -15.74
C LEU A 303 -11.59 12.59 -16.93
N SER A 304 -10.54 11.98 -17.47
CA SER A 304 -10.65 10.99 -18.54
C SER A 304 -11.61 9.85 -18.14
N PRO A 305 -12.53 9.42 -19.04
CA PRO A 305 -13.40 8.28 -18.78
C PRO A 305 -12.65 6.99 -18.43
N GLU A 306 -11.41 6.86 -18.90
CA GLU A 306 -10.54 5.71 -18.61
C GLU A 306 -10.20 5.59 -17.12
N VAL A 307 -10.23 6.70 -16.37
CA VAL A 307 -10.00 6.71 -14.92
C VAL A 307 -11.06 5.88 -14.18
N GLN A 308 -12.27 5.73 -14.75
CA GLN A 308 -13.34 4.92 -14.15
C GLN A 308 -13.01 3.43 -14.07
N LYS A 309 -11.94 2.96 -14.74
CA LYS A 309 -11.42 1.59 -14.63
C LYS A 309 -10.60 1.35 -13.36
N CYS A 310 -10.25 2.41 -12.63
CA CYS A 310 -9.59 2.33 -11.32
C CYS A 310 -10.56 1.83 -10.25
N LEU A 311 -10.03 1.50 -9.07
CA LEU A 311 -10.78 0.99 -7.94
C LEU A 311 -10.57 1.89 -6.71
N ARG A 312 -11.67 2.27 -6.04
CA ARG A 312 -11.64 2.73 -4.65
C ARG A 312 -12.25 1.68 -3.76
N VAL A 313 -11.46 1.17 -2.83
CA VAL A 313 -11.92 0.28 -1.77
C VAL A 313 -12.70 1.10 -0.74
N LYS A 314 -13.94 0.69 -0.45
CA LYS A 314 -14.73 1.27 0.63
C LYS A 314 -14.19 0.79 1.97
N PRO A 315 -13.83 1.69 2.90
CA PRO A 315 -13.43 1.28 4.23
C PRO A 315 -14.57 0.56 4.96
N THR A 316 -14.20 -0.37 5.82
CA THR A 316 -15.11 -1.08 6.71
C THR A 316 -14.54 -1.08 8.14
N LYS A 317 -15.21 -1.77 9.06
CA LYS A 317 -14.66 -2.04 10.40
C LYS A 317 -13.36 -2.86 10.38
N ASP A 318 -13.12 -3.60 9.29
CA ASP A 318 -11.99 -4.54 9.18
C ASP A 318 -10.91 -4.05 8.22
N MET A 319 -11.23 -3.08 7.35
CA MET A 319 -10.39 -2.69 6.22
C MET A 319 -10.32 -1.17 6.05
N GLU A 320 -9.16 -0.63 5.68
CA GLU A 320 -9.03 0.79 5.34
C GLU A 320 -9.50 1.09 3.92
N GLY A 321 -9.86 2.35 3.66
CA GLY A 321 -10.06 2.83 2.30
C GLY A 321 -8.75 2.81 1.52
N PHE A 322 -8.83 2.58 0.23
CA PHE A 322 -7.65 2.45 -0.62
C PHE A 322 -7.98 2.83 -2.06
N PHE A 323 -7.03 3.38 -2.79
CA PHE A 323 -7.14 3.61 -4.24
C PHE A 323 -6.15 2.72 -4.98
N ILE A 324 -6.60 2.10 -6.07
CA ILE A 324 -5.78 1.24 -6.92
C ILE A 324 -6.03 1.57 -8.38
N ALA A 325 -4.96 1.72 -9.15
CA ALA A 325 -4.98 1.81 -10.60
C ALA A 325 -3.97 0.83 -11.19
N LYS A 326 -4.37 0.07 -12.22
CA LYS A 326 -3.47 -0.79 -12.99
C LYS A 326 -3.26 -0.16 -14.36
N LEU A 327 -2.02 0.20 -14.66
CA LEU A 327 -1.62 0.81 -15.92
C LEU A 327 -0.80 -0.19 -16.73
N GLN A 328 -0.97 -0.19 -18.04
CA GLN A 328 -0.14 -0.95 -18.97
C GLN A 328 0.48 0.00 -20.00
N LYS A 329 1.76 -0.20 -20.29
CA LYS A 329 2.44 0.47 -21.39
C LYS A 329 2.27 -0.35 -22.66
N LYS A 330 1.80 0.27 -23.74
CA LYS A 330 1.61 -0.40 -25.04
C LYS A 330 2.92 -0.94 -25.61
#